data_AF-A0A7X3KR13-F1
#
_entry.id   AF-A0A7X3KR13-F1
#
_cell.length_a   1.000
_cell.length_b   1.000
_cell.length_c   1.000
_cell.angle_alpha   90.00
_cell.angle_beta   90.00
_cell.angle_gamma   90.00
#
_symmetry.space_group_name_H-M   'P 1'
#
loop_
_entity.id
_entity.type
_entity.pdbx_description
1 polymer ?
#
loop_
_entity_poly.entity_id
_entity_poly.type
_entity_poly.pdbx_seq_one_letter_code
_entity_poly.pdbx_strand_id
1 'polypeptide(L)'
;MPAIACSCPTGPAFEGAQISGGQRATSGAIDPLTLEPRYKVIGGERWSDEPGFEEEVAPYGVTGICGSGIIEVIAEMYLAGIINQDGVVQGGPAAHSERVVADGRTFSYVLHHEGERTLAITQADIRAIQLAKAALYAGIRLLMEHFVAVMAIPHRHDAFPLLSEHIALPATTERDPAPGRGPGRRRRRTQAINPS
;
A
#
# COMPACT_ATOMS: atom_id res chain seq x y z
N MET A 1 -23.26 23.65 9.54
CA MET A 1 -22.23 22.70 10.00
C MET A 1 -20.90 23.09 9.38
N PRO A 2 -19.81 23.17 10.15
CA PRO A 2 -18.49 23.42 9.58
C PRO A 2 -18.04 22.22 8.73
N ALA A 3 -17.57 22.48 7.52
CA ALA A 3 -16.90 21.48 6.69
C ALA A 3 -15.40 21.49 7.03
N ILE A 4 -14.79 20.32 7.24
CA ILE A 4 -13.34 20.17 7.41
C ILE A 4 -12.82 19.34 6.25
N ALA A 5 -11.68 19.75 5.69
CA ALA A 5 -10.98 19.03 4.62
C ALA A 5 -9.48 18.99 4.94
N CYS A 6 -8.79 17.97 4.43
CA CYS A 6 -7.34 17.86 4.45
C CYS A 6 -6.83 17.31 3.10
N SER A 7 -5.61 17.67 2.73
CA SER A 7 -4.89 17.05 1.61
C SER A 7 -3.82 16.11 2.13
N CYS A 8 -3.56 15.02 1.41
CA CYS A 8 -2.54 14.02 1.76
C CYS A 8 -1.57 13.86 0.59
N PRO A 9 -0.24 13.83 0.82
CA PRO A 9 0.73 13.66 -0.25
C PRO A 9 0.83 12.17 -0.65
N THR A 10 -0.12 11.70 -1.45
CA THR A 10 -0.17 10.30 -1.90
C THR A 10 0.70 10.03 -3.13
N GLY A 11 1.07 11.09 -3.86
CA GLY A 11 1.66 10.94 -5.19
C GLY A 11 0.71 10.24 -6.18
N PRO A 12 1.19 9.90 -7.40
CA PRO A 12 0.39 9.26 -8.44
C PRO A 12 0.17 7.75 -8.23
N ALA A 13 0.54 7.20 -7.07
CA ALA A 13 0.67 5.75 -6.88
C ALA A 13 -0.61 4.97 -7.18
N PHE A 14 -1.78 5.53 -6.87
CA PHE A 14 -3.09 4.93 -7.16
C PHE A 14 -3.70 5.39 -8.49
N GLU A 15 -3.07 6.32 -9.20
CA GLU A 15 -3.60 6.92 -10.42
C GLU A 15 -3.08 6.21 -11.68
N GLY A 16 -2.23 5.19 -11.53
CA GLY A 16 -1.54 4.51 -12.63
C GLY A 16 -0.56 5.42 -13.39
N ALA A 17 -0.38 6.67 -12.96
CA ALA A 17 0.32 7.72 -13.71
C ALA A 17 1.87 7.64 -13.67
N GLN A 18 2.44 6.57 -13.10
CA GLN A 18 3.88 6.26 -13.23
C GLN A 18 4.19 4.80 -13.60
N ILE A 19 3.20 3.96 -13.94
CA ILE A 19 3.48 2.67 -14.57
C ILE A 19 3.42 2.90 -16.08
N SER A 20 4.59 2.81 -16.73
CA SER A 20 4.87 3.31 -18.08
C SER A 20 3.99 2.69 -19.18
N GLY A 21 3.01 3.45 -19.68
CA GLY A 21 2.28 3.14 -20.93
C GLY A 21 0.80 2.86 -20.72
N GLY A 22 -0.05 3.53 -21.50
CA GLY A 22 -1.50 3.55 -21.28
C GLY A 22 -2.27 2.41 -21.94
N GLN A 23 -2.76 1.47 -21.11
CA GLN A 23 -4.03 0.72 -21.15
C GLN A 23 -4.20 0.07 -19.78
N ARG A 24 -5.44 -0.31 -19.46
CA ARG A 24 -5.84 -0.65 -18.10
C ARG A 24 -6.05 -2.17 -18.01
N ALA A 25 -5.12 -2.93 -17.40
CA ALA A 25 -5.42 -4.29 -16.94
C ALA A 25 -5.76 -4.28 -15.44
N THR A 26 -6.77 -5.05 -15.04
CA THR A 26 -7.07 -5.37 -13.62
C THR A 26 -6.59 -6.79 -13.32
N SER A 27 -6.07 -7.02 -12.13
CA SER A 27 -5.61 -8.35 -11.73
C SER A 27 -6.76 -9.13 -11.09
N GLY A 28 -6.87 -10.40 -11.44
CA GLY A 28 -7.87 -11.31 -10.88
C GLY A 28 -7.31 -12.13 -9.73
N ALA A 29 -6.14 -12.76 -9.92
CA ALA A 29 -5.49 -13.62 -8.92
C ALA A 29 -4.04 -13.91 -9.32
N ILE A 30 -3.21 -14.34 -8.37
CA ILE A 30 -1.95 -15.04 -8.65
C ILE A 30 -2.07 -16.46 -8.11
N ASP A 31 -1.82 -17.47 -8.95
CA ASP A 31 -1.81 -18.87 -8.48
C ASP A 31 -0.66 -19.06 -7.46
N PRO A 32 -0.93 -19.48 -6.22
CA PRO A 32 0.10 -19.55 -5.18
C PRO A 32 1.13 -20.68 -5.39
N LEU A 33 0.87 -21.63 -6.29
CA LEU A 33 1.77 -22.74 -6.62
C LEU A 33 2.66 -22.40 -7.81
N THR A 34 2.07 -21.90 -8.89
CA THR A 34 2.80 -21.60 -10.14
C THR A 34 3.32 -20.17 -10.19
N LEU A 35 2.72 -19.28 -9.40
CA LEU A 35 2.90 -17.83 -9.43
C LEU A 35 2.53 -17.22 -10.79
N GLU A 36 1.70 -17.91 -11.57
CA GLU A 36 1.17 -17.36 -12.81
C GLU A 36 0.04 -16.36 -12.50
N PRO A 37 0.10 -15.15 -13.08
CA PRO A 37 -0.94 -14.16 -12.91
C PRO A 37 -2.14 -14.46 -13.80
N ARG A 38 -3.33 -14.24 -13.24
CA ARG A 38 -4.58 -14.15 -13.96
C ARG A 38 -5.08 -12.72 -13.93
N TYR A 39 -5.32 -12.12 -15.09
CA TYR A 39 -5.75 -10.73 -15.21
C TYR A 39 -6.69 -10.54 -16.41
N LYS A 40 -7.41 -9.42 -16.43
CA LYS A 40 -8.33 -9.05 -17.51
C LYS A 40 -8.03 -7.62 -17.96
N VAL A 41 -8.01 -7.40 -19.27
CA VAL A 41 -7.82 -6.06 -19.84
C VAL A 41 -9.17 -5.35 -19.86
N ILE A 42 -9.21 -4.10 -19.41
CA ILE A 42 -10.43 -3.27 -19.43
C ILE A 42 -10.90 -3.11 -20.86
N GLY A 43 -12.15 -3.46 -21.11
CA GLY A 43 -12.77 -3.47 -22.43
C GLY A 43 -12.69 -4.82 -23.13
N GLY A 44 -11.87 -5.75 -22.62
CA GLY A 44 -11.91 -7.16 -22.99
C GLY A 44 -12.94 -7.93 -22.16
N GLU A 45 -13.33 -9.11 -22.65
CA GLU A 45 -14.18 -10.04 -21.92
C GLU A 45 -13.42 -11.25 -21.38
N ARG A 46 -12.28 -11.59 -21.97
CA ARG A 46 -11.52 -12.79 -21.64
C ARG A 46 -10.51 -12.56 -20.52
N TRP A 47 -10.28 -13.59 -19.73
CA TRP A 47 -9.16 -13.64 -18.79
C TRP A 47 -7.87 -14.06 -19.52
N SER A 48 -6.71 -13.69 -18.96
CA SER A 48 -5.39 -13.96 -19.54
C SER A 48 -5.06 -15.43 -19.73
N ASP A 49 -5.76 -16.33 -19.02
CA ASP A 49 -5.64 -17.78 -19.11
C ASP A 49 -6.68 -18.44 -20.03
N GLU A 50 -7.57 -17.65 -20.64
CA GLU A 50 -8.64 -18.15 -21.51
C GLU A 50 -8.24 -18.17 -22.99
N PRO A 51 -8.66 -19.19 -23.76
CA PRO A 51 -8.46 -19.21 -25.21
C PRO A 51 -9.10 -17.99 -25.90
N GLY A 52 -8.37 -17.39 -26.83
CA GLY A 52 -8.82 -16.18 -27.53
C GLY A 52 -8.39 -14.88 -26.86
N PHE A 53 -7.71 -14.92 -25.71
CA PHE A 53 -7.24 -13.73 -25.01
C PHE A 53 -6.24 -12.95 -25.85
N GLU A 54 -5.20 -13.62 -26.37
CA GLU A 54 -4.16 -12.98 -27.19
C GLU A 54 -4.75 -12.30 -28.43
N GLU A 55 -5.67 -12.95 -29.13
CA GLU A 55 -6.35 -12.37 -30.30
C GLU A 55 -7.26 -11.19 -29.93
N GLU A 56 -7.92 -11.27 -28.78
CA GLU A 56 -8.78 -10.19 -28.27
C GLU A 56 -7.96 -8.94 -27.93
N VAL A 57 -6.79 -9.12 -27.31
CA VAL A 57 -5.95 -8.01 -26.87
C VAL A 57 -5.00 -7.50 -27.95
N ALA A 58 -4.64 -8.31 -28.97
CA ALA A 58 -3.69 -7.96 -30.02
C ALA A 58 -3.87 -6.57 -30.68
N PRO A 59 -5.11 -6.06 -30.94
CA PRO A 59 -5.28 -4.76 -31.57
C PRO A 59 -4.84 -3.57 -30.70
N TYR A 60 -4.77 -3.75 -29.37
CA TYR A 60 -4.50 -2.67 -28.43
C TYR A 60 -3.34 -2.97 -27.48
N GLY A 61 -3.10 -4.23 -27.09
CA GLY A 61 -2.03 -4.69 -26.23
C GLY A 61 -2.33 -4.57 -24.74
N VAL A 62 -1.38 -5.02 -23.91
CA VAL A 62 -1.41 -4.87 -22.45
C VAL A 62 -0.32 -3.90 -22.03
N THR A 63 -0.65 -2.60 -21.99
CA THR A 63 0.37 -1.57 -21.85
C THR A 63 0.52 -1.01 -20.43
N GLY A 64 -0.40 -1.29 -19.51
CA GLY A 64 -0.35 -0.77 -18.15
C GLY A 64 -1.29 -1.46 -17.15
N ILE A 65 -1.21 -1.00 -15.89
CA ILE A 65 -2.02 -1.50 -14.76
C ILE A 65 -2.89 -0.35 -14.26
N CYS A 66 -4.17 -0.63 -14.00
CA CYS A 66 -5.06 0.37 -13.41
C CYS A 66 -4.80 0.57 -11.90
N GLY A 67 -5.30 1.68 -11.35
CA GLY A 67 -5.16 1.99 -9.92
C GLY A 67 -5.73 0.94 -8.96
N SER A 68 -6.82 0.26 -9.35
CA SER A 68 -7.35 -0.89 -8.58
C SER A 68 -6.48 -2.13 -8.79
N GLY A 69 -6.02 -2.36 -10.03
CA GLY A 69 -5.18 -3.49 -10.40
C GLY A 69 -3.86 -3.53 -9.63
N ILE A 70 -3.20 -2.40 -9.38
CA ILE A 70 -1.95 -2.39 -8.60
C ILE A 70 -2.17 -2.81 -7.14
N ILE A 71 -3.32 -2.46 -6.54
CA ILE A 71 -3.68 -2.88 -5.19
C ILE A 71 -3.95 -4.38 -5.16
N GLU A 72 -4.72 -4.88 -6.13
CA GLU A 72 -5.02 -6.31 -6.30
C GLU A 72 -3.74 -7.12 -6.48
N VAL A 73 -2.86 -6.75 -7.43
CA VAL A 73 -1.59 -7.46 -7.66
C VAL A 73 -0.72 -7.49 -6.41
N ILE A 74 -0.57 -6.37 -5.70
CA ILE A 74 0.26 -6.35 -4.46
C ILE A 74 -0.35 -7.24 -3.37
N ALA A 75 -1.68 -7.26 -3.25
CA ALA A 75 -2.35 -8.14 -2.30
C ALA A 75 -2.12 -9.62 -2.66
N GLU A 76 -2.28 -9.99 -3.93
CA GLU A 76 -2.04 -11.34 -4.43
C GLU A 76 -0.56 -11.74 -4.29
N MET A 77 0.38 -10.83 -4.56
CA MET A 77 1.81 -11.06 -4.34
C MET A 77 2.11 -11.37 -2.86
N TYR A 78 1.38 -10.73 -1.93
CA TYR A 78 1.52 -11.01 -0.50
C TYR A 78 0.95 -12.39 -0.15
N LEU A 79 -0.25 -12.71 -0.66
CA LEU A 79 -0.92 -13.98 -0.42
C LEU A 79 -0.15 -15.18 -1.01
N ALA A 80 0.47 -14.99 -2.18
CA ALA A 80 1.31 -15.98 -2.86
C ALA A 80 2.74 -16.07 -2.28
N GLY A 81 3.09 -15.25 -1.28
CA GLY A 81 4.42 -15.26 -0.66
C GLY A 81 5.55 -14.65 -1.50
N ILE A 82 5.21 -13.93 -2.57
CA ILE A 82 6.17 -13.19 -3.41
C ILE A 82 6.73 -11.99 -2.65
N ILE A 83 5.92 -11.34 -1.81
CA ILE A 83 6.34 -10.27 -0.90
C ILE A 83 6.09 -10.62 0.55
N ASN A 84 6.94 -10.11 1.45
CA ASN A 84 6.74 -10.24 2.90
C ASN A 84 5.87 -9.10 3.48
N GLN A 85 5.63 -9.10 4.79
CA GLN A 85 4.83 -8.05 5.46
C GLN A 85 5.42 -6.64 5.35
N ASP A 86 6.74 -6.54 5.20
CA ASP A 86 7.41 -5.25 4.96
C ASP A 86 7.28 -4.78 3.50
N GLY A 87 6.67 -5.58 2.62
CA GLY A 87 6.55 -5.32 1.19
C GLY A 87 7.85 -5.50 0.42
N VAL A 88 8.79 -6.31 0.94
CA VAL A 88 10.02 -6.66 0.22
C VAL A 88 9.74 -7.85 -0.70
N VAL A 89 10.09 -7.72 -1.98
CA VAL A 89 10.03 -8.84 -2.94
C VAL A 89 11.10 -9.86 -2.61
N GLN A 90 10.67 -11.11 -2.41
CA GLN A 90 11.53 -12.22 -1.99
C GLN A 90 12.17 -12.88 -3.21
N GLY A 91 13.45 -13.26 -3.08
CA GLY A 91 14.18 -13.97 -4.14
C GLY A 91 13.94 -15.48 -4.19
N GLY A 92 13.45 -16.08 -3.10
CA GLY A 92 13.15 -17.52 -3.03
C GLY A 92 12.24 -18.00 -4.17
N PRO A 93 11.11 -17.31 -4.43
CA PRO A 93 10.21 -17.60 -5.55
C PRO A 93 10.86 -17.70 -6.94
N ALA A 94 11.96 -16.98 -7.20
CA ALA A 94 12.68 -17.03 -8.48
C ALA A 94 13.26 -18.43 -8.80
N ALA A 95 13.37 -19.32 -7.80
CA ALA A 95 13.84 -20.68 -8.00
C ALA A 95 12.80 -21.58 -8.72
N HIS A 96 11.52 -21.19 -8.73
CA HIS A 96 10.44 -22.02 -9.27
C HIS A 96 9.42 -21.25 -10.12
N SER A 97 9.63 -19.97 -10.40
CA SER A 97 8.83 -19.16 -11.31
C SER A 97 9.69 -18.16 -12.05
N GLU A 98 9.51 -18.08 -13.38
CA GLU A 98 10.16 -17.08 -14.23
C GLU A 98 9.57 -15.68 -14.03
N ARG A 99 8.44 -15.57 -13.33
CA ARG A 99 7.79 -14.28 -13.06
C ARG A 99 8.56 -13.46 -12.04
N VAL A 100 9.39 -14.05 -11.18
CA VAL A 100 10.17 -13.31 -10.18
C VAL A 100 11.60 -13.16 -10.68
N VAL A 101 11.95 -11.94 -11.07
CA VAL A 101 13.24 -11.62 -11.72
C VAL A 101 14.11 -10.75 -10.83
N ALA A 102 15.42 -10.95 -10.88
CA ALA A 102 16.36 -10.10 -10.16
C ALA A 102 16.35 -8.68 -10.74
N ASP A 103 16.29 -7.68 -9.85
CA ASP A 103 16.26 -6.25 -10.19
C ASP A 103 17.15 -5.48 -9.22
N GLY A 104 18.40 -5.28 -9.63
CA GLY A 104 19.43 -4.65 -8.82
C GLY A 104 19.71 -5.41 -7.52
N ARG A 105 19.35 -4.81 -6.38
CA ARG A 105 19.51 -5.42 -5.05
C ARG A 105 18.25 -6.13 -4.55
N THR A 106 17.19 -6.13 -5.36
CA THR A 106 15.86 -6.61 -5.04
C THR A 106 15.34 -7.50 -6.16
N PHE A 107 14.06 -7.81 -6.13
CA PHE A 107 13.38 -8.57 -7.17
C PHE A 107 12.15 -7.79 -7.66
N SER A 108 11.71 -8.13 -8.86
CA SER A 108 10.51 -7.58 -9.49
C SER A 108 9.62 -8.74 -9.94
N TYR A 109 8.30 -8.53 -9.96
CA TYR A 109 7.33 -9.53 -10.40
C TYR A 109 6.77 -9.16 -11.77
N VAL A 110 6.95 -10.02 -12.76
CA VAL A 110 6.52 -9.83 -14.14
C VAL A 110 5.07 -10.28 -14.30
N LEU A 111 4.17 -9.32 -14.48
CA LEU A 111 2.75 -9.57 -14.73
C LEU A 111 2.50 -10.02 -16.18
N HIS A 112 3.14 -9.34 -17.13
CA HIS A 112 2.97 -9.61 -18.55
C HIS A 112 4.23 -9.28 -19.35
N HIS A 113 4.45 -10.01 -20.43
CA HIS A 113 5.55 -9.80 -21.36
C HIS A 113 5.04 -9.95 -22.81
N GLU A 114 5.28 -8.92 -23.63
CA GLU A 114 4.93 -8.91 -25.06
C GLU A 114 6.09 -8.29 -25.86
N GLY A 115 6.84 -9.12 -26.57
CA GLY A 115 7.99 -8.67 -27.35
C GLY A 115 9.07 -8.02 -26.47
N GLU A 116 9.32 -6.72 -26.65
CA GLU A 116 10.26 -5.95 -25.81
C GLU A 116 9.59 -5.26 -24.61
N ARG A 117 8.25 -5.32 -24.51
CA ARG A 117 7.50 -4.67 -23.43
C ARG A 117 7.29 -5.64 -22.28
N THR A 118 7.73 -5.22 -21.10
CA THR A 118 7.52 -5.96 -19.85
C THR A 118 6.69 -5.11 -18.91
N LEU A 119 5.58 -5.67 -18.45
CA LEU A 119 4.76 -5.10 -17.39
C LEU A 119 5.12 -5.82 -16.09
N ALA A 120 5.84 -5.13 -15.20
CA ALA A 120 6.31 -5.68 -13.94
C ALA A 120 5.95 -4.78 -12.76
N ILE A 121 5.81 -5.39 -11.58
CA ILE A 121 5.73 -4.71 -10.29
C ILE A 121 7.11 -4.71 -9.66
N THR A 122 7.67 -3.51 -9.52
CA THR A 122 8.99 -3.34 -8.91
C THR A 122 8.90 -3.14 -7.41
N GLN A 123 10.04 -3.27 -6.74
CA GLN A 123 10.17 -2.88 -5.34
C GLN A 123 9.78 -1.41 -5.10
N ALA A 124 10.09 -0.51 -6.05
CA ALA A 124 9.78 0.90 -5.95
C ALA A 124 8.26 1.16 -6.02
N ASP A 125 7.54 0.43 -6.88
CA ASP A 125 6.07 0.53 -6.99
C ASP A 125 5.39 0.13 -5.67
N ILE A 126 5.84 -0.99 -5.07
CA ILE A 126 5.31 -1.44 -3.77
C ILE A 126 5.54 -0.37 -2.70
N ARG A 127 6.72 0.26 -2.68
CA ARG A 127 7.02 1.35 -1.73
C ARG A 127 6.15 2.58 -1.98
N ALA A 128 5.91 2.94 -3.24
CA ALA A 128 5.03 4.05 -3.59
C ALA A 128 3.60 3.81 -3.07
N ILE A 129 3.06 2.61 -3.27
CA ILE A 129 1.73 2.24 -2.77
C ILE A 129 1.68 2.24 -1.23
N GLN A 130 2.69 1.70 -0.56
CA GLN A 130 2.78 1.72 0.90
C GLN A 130 2.81 3.16 1.46
N LEU A 131 3.60 4.04 0.85
CA LEU A 131 3.69 5.45 1.23
C LEU A 131 2.36 6.17 1.00
N ALA A 132 1.72 5.94 -0.16
CA ALA A 132 0.44 6.54 -0.48
C ALA A 132 -0.66 6.09 0.50
N LYS A 133 -0.73 4.78 0.80
CA LYS A 133 -1.62 4.22 1.82
C LYS A 133 -1.36 4.83 3.19
N ALA A 134 -0.09 4.95 3.60
CA ALA A 134 0.27 5.51 4.90
C ALA A 134 -0.12 6.99 5.01
N ALA A 135 0.07 7.76 3.94
CA ALA A 135 -0.32 9.16 3.87
C ALA A 135 -1.84 9.35 3.99
N LEU A 136 -2.64 8.56 3.25
CA LEU A 136 -4.11 8.58 3.36
C LEU A 136 -4.57 8.20 4.76
N TYR A 137 -4.01 7.13 5.32
CA TYR A 137 -4.36 6.68 6.66
C TYR A 137 -4.07 7.75 7.71
N ALA A 138 -2.88 8.35 7.67
CA ALA A 138 -2.51 9.41 8.59
C ALA A 138 -3.42 10.64 8.44
N GLY A 139 -3.71 11.07 7.21
CA GLY A 139 -4.59 12.21 6.96
C GLY A 139 -6.02 11.98 7.43
N ILE A 140 -6.61 10.81 7.14
CA ILE A 140 -7.95 10.45 7.63
C ILE A 140 -7.97 10.43 9.16
N ARG A 141 -6.96 9.82 9.80
CA ARG A 141 -6.88 9.78 11.27
C ARG A 141 -6.82 11.16 11.89
N LEU A 142 -5.96 12.04 11.37
CA LEU A 142 -5.83 13.42 11.85
C LEU A 142 -7.11 14.23 11.60
N LEU A 143 -7.74 14.06 10.44
CA LEU A 143 -9.02 14.71 10.12
C LEU A 143 -10.12 14.28 11.08
N MET A 144 -10.25 12.97 11.34
CA MET A 144 -11.21 12.44 12.32
C MET A 144 -10.92 12.94 13.73
N GLU A 145 -9.65 13.00 14.13
CA GLU A 145 -9.25 13.56 15.42
C GLU A 145 -9.63 15.02 15.58
N HIS A 146 -9.36 15.85 14.56
CA HIS A 146 -9.77 17.25 14.55
C HIS A 146 -11.28 17.42 14.50
N PHE A 147 -12.00 16.62 13.71
CA PHE A 147 -13.46 16.69 13.63
C PHE A 147 -14.12 16.38 14.97
N VAL A 148 -13.71 15.31 15.64
CA VAL A 148 -14.23 14.95 16.97
C VAL A 148 -13.93 16.06 18.00
N ALA A 149 -12.73 16.62 17.96
CA ALA A 149 -12.34 17.72 18.84
C ALA A 149 -13.14 19.01 18.60
N VAL A 150 -13.34 19.40 17.34
CA VAL A 150 -14.04 20.64 16.96
C VAL A 150 -15.55 20.54 17.17
N MET A 151 -16.14 19.36 16.93
CA MET A 151 -17.57 19.13 17.07
C MET A 151 -18.01 18.74 18.49
N ALA A 152 -17.06 18.62 19.43
CA ALA A 152 -17.29 18.20 20.81
C ALA A 152 -18.20 16.95 20.90
N ILE A 153 -18.06 16.01 19.95
CA ILE A 153 -18.96 14.87 19.87
C ILE A 153 -18.66 13.96 21.07
N PRO A 154 -19.63 13.72 21.97
CA PRO A 154 -19.40 13.19 23.31
C PRO A 154 -19.22 11.65 23.34
N HIS A 155 -18.32 11.10 22.53
CA HIS A 155 -18.16 9.64 22.41
C HIS A 155 -16.71 9.17 22.47
N ARG A 156 -15.73 10.08 22.58
CA ARG A 156 -14.32 9.68 22.71
C ARG A 156 -13.96 9.35 24.18
N HIS A 157 -14.64 9.96 25.14
CA HIS A 157 -14.31 9.81 26.58
C HIS A 157 -15.52 9.79 27.52
N ASP A 158 -16.75 9.95 27.03
CA ASP A 158 -17.93 9.99 27.89
C ASP A 158 -18.46 8.58 28.18
N ALA A 159 -19.01 8.41 29.39
CA ALA A 159 -19.73 7.21 29.75
C ALA A 159 -20.93 7.00 28.82
N PHE A 160 -21.25 5.74 28.49
CA PHE A 160 -22.44 5.39 27.71
C PHE A 160 -23.53 4.82 28.63
N PRO A 161 -24.17 5.62 29.51
CA PRO A 161 -25.04 5.12 30.58
C PRO A 161 -26.21 4.27 30.04
N LEU A 162 -26.87 4.73 28.97
CA LEU A 162 -27.99 4.01 28.36
C LEU A 162 -27.56 2.71 27.65
N LEU A 163 -26.33 2.66 27.13
CA LEU A 163 -25.79 1.48 26.45
C LEU A 163 -25.32 0.43 27.46
N SER A 164 -24.70 0.87 28.57
CA SER A 164 -24.26 -0.02 29.65
C SER A 164 -25.41 -0.72 30.39
N GLU A 165 -26.63 -0.18 30.31
CA GLU A 165 -27.82 -0.83 30.83
C GLU A 165 -28.23 -2.07 30.01
N HIS A 166 -27.88 -2.11 28.72
CA HIS A 166 -28.34 -3.14 27.79
C HIS A 166 -27.23 -4.11 27.37
N ILE A 167 -25.96 -3.71 27.44
CA ILE A 167 -24.81 -4.54 27.08
C ILE A 167 -23.63 -4.33 28.03
N ALA A 168 -22.84 -5.39 28.25
CA ALA A 168 -21.54 -5.25 28.90
C ALA A 168 -20.56 -4.53 27.96
N LEU A 169 -20.03 -3.39 28.41
CA LEU A 169 -19.04 -2.64 27.65
C LEU A 169 -17.64 -3.30 27.77
N PRO A 170 -16.82 -3.28 26.72
CA PRO A 170 -15.45 -3.78 26.78
C PRO A 170 -14.61 -2.95 27.77
N ALA A 171 -13.61 -3.59 28.40
CA ALA A 171 -12.69 -2.91 29.30
C ALA A 171 -11.94 -1.79 28.57
N THR A 172 -11.87 -0.59 29.17
CA THR A 172 -11.08 0.52 28.63
C THR A 172 -9.60 0.23 28.78
N THR A 173 -8.92 -0.02 27.65
CA THR A 173 -7.46 -0.04 27.59
C THR A 173 -6.95 1.41 27.60
N GLU A 174 -6.27 1.83 28.66
CA GLU A 174 -5.52 3.09 28.64
C GLU A 174 -4.53 3.07 27.46
N ARG A 175 -4.59 4.09 26.60
CA ARG A 175 -3.57 4.28 25.56
C ARG A 175 -2.33 4.87 26.22
N ASP A 176 -1.17 4.27 25.93
CA ASP A 176 0.12 4.88 26.26
C ASP A 176 0.17 6.34 25.78
N PRO A 177 0.65 7.27 26.62
CA PRO A 177 0.82 8.66 26.20
C PRO A 177 1.76 8.69 24.98
N ALA A 178 1.37 9.47 23.97
CA ALA A 178 2.21 9.71 22.78
C ALA A 178 3.64 10.06 23.20
N PRO A 179 4.68 9.59 22.49
CA PRO A 179 6.07 9.79 22.90
C PRO A 179 6.35 11.29 23.06
N GLY A 180 6.48 11.70 24.32
CA GLY A 180 6.72 13.08 24.69
C GLY A 180 8.02 13.58 24.07
N ARG A 181 7.99 14.83 23.58
CA ARG A 181 9.17 15.60 23.21
C ARG A 181 10.13 15.57 24.41
N GLY A 182 11.23 14.82 24.28
CA GLY A 182 12.18 14.62 25.37
C GLY A 182 12.76 15.95 25.89
N PRO A 183 13.10 16.03 27.19
CA PRO A 183 13.62 17.24 27.79
C PRO A 183 14.98 17.60 27.18
N GLY A 184 15.13 18.87 26.77
CA GLY A 184 16.33 19.40 26.15
C GLY A 184 17.59 19.10 26.97
N ARG A 185 18.56 18.45 26.32
CA ARG A 185 19.86 18.09 26.90
C ARG A 185 20.66 19.36 27.18
N ARG A 186 20.58 19.88 28.40
CA ARG A 186 21.38 21.00 28.90
C ARG A 186 22.86 20.58 28.89
N ARG A 187 23.61 20.99 27.87
CA ARG A 187 25.06 20.76 27.75
C ARG A 187 25.78 21.41 28.94
N ARG A 188 26.23 20.60 29.90
CA ARG A 188 27.22 20.99 30.90
C ARG A 188 28.53 21.30 30.17
N ARG A 189 28.93 22.56 30.17
CA ARG A 189 30.21 23.04 29.67
C ARG A 189 31.24 22.80 30.77
N THR A 190 31.99 21.71 30.68
CA THR A 190 33.12 21.44 31.59
C THR A 190 34.25 22.40 31.21
N GLN A 191 34.64 23.29 32.14
CA GLN A 191 35.85 24.10 32.01
C GLN A 191 37.07 23.19 32.08
N ALA A 192 37.86 23.16 31.01
CA ALA A 192 39.21 22.61 31.04
C ALA A 192 40.16 23.73 31.49
N ILE A 193 40.86 23.48 32.59
CA ILE A 193 41.95 24.29 33.11
C ILE A 193 43.20 23.88 32.31
N ASN A 194 43.85 24.83 31.62
CA ASN A 194 45.14 24.60 30.95
C ASN A 194 46.28 24.61 31.98
N PRO A 195 47.27 23.70 31.89
CA PRO A 195 48.49 23.82 32.68
C PRO A 195 49.49 24.78 32.00
N SER A 196 50.33 25.39 32.85
CA SER A 196 51.58 26.07 32.47
C SER A 196 52.72 25.05 32.41
#